data_AF-A0A5D2NVI8-F1
#
_entry.id   AF-A0A5D2NVI8-F1
#
_cell.length_a   1.000
_cell.length_b   1.000
_cell.length_c   1.000
_cell.angle_alpha   90.00
_cell.angle_beta   90.00
_cell.angle_gamma   90.00
#
_symmetry.space_group_name_H-M   'P 1'
#
loop_
_entity.id
_entity.type
_entity.pdbx_description
1 polymer ?
#
loop_
_entity_poly.entity_id
_entity_poly.type
_entity_poly.pdbx_seq_one_letter_code
_entity_poly.pdbx_strand_id
1 'polypeptide(L)'
;MKKYECLTNNSLVASAIFVPYYAGLDLRRYLWGFNTSMRDSSGLDLINWLKQKPQWKTMWGKDHFLVSSRIARDFRRKSNRKSDWGSNFRFLPESKNLLMLTIESGPWKNDIAVPYPTSFHPSSDDQVLQWQNLMRTQNRPYLFSFAGASRTRQKNSTRKEIIRHCQSSNKLCKLLDCNSVGHECDDPLKLMNLFRSSIFCLQPPGDSLTRRSTFDSILAGCIPVFFHPGSAYTQYLWYLPKNYSNYSVFISANDLKLGKVRIEEKLVTVSKDEVASMREEVIRLIPRIIYGDRRSGLESVEDDAFDLAIEGVLKRVDRLRGSDL
;
A
#
# COMPACT_ATOMS: atom_id res chain seq x y z
N MET A 1 19.35 -3.38 -6.50
CA MET A 1 19.65 -4.74 -6.00
C MET A 1 21.14 -5.08 -5.96
N LYS A 2 21.95 -4.89 -7.02
CA LYS A 2 23.38 -5.30 -7.02
C LYS A 2 24.32 -4.66 -5.96
N LYS A 3 23.84 -3.71 -5.15
CA LYS A 3 24.62 -3.00 -4.12
C LYS A 3 24.32 -3.48 -2.69
N TYR A 4 23.42 -4.46 -2.50
CA TYR A 4 23.16 -4.99 -1.16
C TYR A 4 24.24 -6.02 -0.79
N GLU A 5 24.87 -5.84 0.38
CA GLU A 5 25.94 -6.71 0.87
C GLU A 5 25.49 -8.16 1.09
N CYS A 6 24.20 -8.37 1.36
CA CYS A 6 23.61 -9.69 1.61
C CYS A 6 23.37 -10.53 0.33
N LEU A 7 23.82 -10.08 -0.84
CA LEU A 7 23.71 -10.85 -2.07
C LEU A 7 24.80 -11.92 -2.19
N THR A 8 24.40 -13.13 -2.61
CA THR A 8 25.31 -14.22 -2.93
C THR A 8 25.17 -14.64 -4.39
N ASN A 9 26.30 -14.95 -5.03
CA ASN A 9 26.31 -15.57 -6.36
C ASN A 9 25.95 -17.06 -6.30
N ASN A 10 26.04 -17.67 -5.13
CA ASN A 10 25.64 -19.06 -4.92
C ASN A 10 24.23 -19.12 -4.30
N SER A 11 23.23 -19.31 -5.15
CA SER A 11 21.83 -19.41 -4.73
C SER A 11 21.51 -20.62 -3.85
N LEU A 12 22.38 -21.64 -3.77
CA LEU A 12 22.16 -22.80 -2.89
C LEU A 12 22.39 -22.48 -1.41
N VAL A 13 23.14 -21.43 -1.10
CA VAL A 13 23.40 -20.98 0.28
C VAL A 13 22.58 -19.74 0.66
N ALA A 14 21.68 -19.29 -0.21
CA ALA A 14 20.88 -18.11 0.03
C ALA A 14 19.82 -18.34 1.13
N SER A 15 19.62 -17.35 2.00
CA SER A 15 18.54 -17.42 2.99
C SER A 15 17.16 -17.22 2.36
N ALA A 16 17.05 -16.40 1.32
CA ALA A 16 15.83 -16.20 0.56
C ALA A 16 16.16 -16.00 -0.92
N ILE A 17 15.22 -16.36 -1.80
CA ILE A 17 15.43 -16.37 -3.25
C ILE A 17 14.39 -15.48 -3.91
N PHE A 18 14.85 -14.40 -4.53
CA PHE A 18 13.99 -13.55 -5.33
C PHE A 18 13.67 -14.21 -6.67
N VAL A 19 12.39 -14.32 -6.99
CA VAL A 19 11.89 -14.78 -8.29
C VAL A 19 11.61 -13.54 -9.16
N PRO A 20 12.36 -13.31 -10.24
CA PRO A 20 12.24 -12.12 -11.08
C PRO A 20 11.05 -12.20 -12.05
N TYR A 21 9.86 -12.46 -11.51
CA TYR A 21 8.61 -12.54 -12.26
C TYR A 21 7.73 -11.32 -11.98
N TYR A 22 7.59 -10.46 -12.98
CA TYR A 22 6.78 -9.24 -12.90
C TYR A 22 5.29 -9.53 -13.13
N ALA A 23 4.68 -10.26 -12.19
CA ALA A 23 3.35 -10.84 -12.32
C ALA A 23 2.27 -9.83 -12.76
N GLY A 24 2.30 -8.61 -12.24
CA GLY A 24 1.34 -7.56 -12.57
C GLY A 24 1.49 -6.99 -13.97
N LEU A 25 2.74 -6.83 -14.44
CA LEU A 25 3.01 -6.41 -15.82
C LEU A 25 2.62 -7.51 -16.80
N ASP A 26 2.96 -8.75 -16.48
CA ASP A 26 2.58 -9.93 -17.26
C ASP A 26 1.06 -10.02 -17.40
N LEU A 27 0.34 -10.02 -16.28
CA LEU A 27 -1.12 -10.06 -16.27
C LEU A 27 -1.74 -8.90 -17.06
N ARG A 28 -1.19 -7.68 -16.94
CA ARG A 28 -1.70 -6.49 -17.65
C ARG A 28 -1.75 -6.68 -19.16
N ARG A 29 -0.81 -7.44 -19.75
CA ARG A 29 -0.77 -7.73 -21.20
C ARG A 29 -2.04 -8.44 -21.68
N TYR A 30 -2.59 -9.32 -20.83
CA TYR A 30 -3.69 -10.22 -21.20
C TYR A 30 -5.00 -9.95 -20.44
N LEU A 31 -5.02 -8.94 -19.55
CA LEU A 31 -6.14 -8.72 -18.64
C LEU A 31 -7.46 -8.35 -19.36
N TRP A 32 -7.37 -7.62 -20.48
CA TRP A 32 -8.55 -7.16 -21.25
C TRP A 32 -8.65 -7.86 -22.60
N GLY A 33 -9.84 -8.35 -22.94
CA GLY A 33 -10.13 -8.91 -24.27
C GLY A 33 -9.68 -10.36 -24.49
N PHE A 34 -8.68 -10.86 -23.75
CA PHE A 34 -8.16 -12.22 -23.90
C PHE A 34 -8.90 -13.27 -23.06
N ASN A 35 -8.72 -14.54 -23.44
CA ASN A 35 -9.25 -15.70 -22.72
C ASN A 35 -8.48 -15.96 -21.41
N THR A 36 -9.05 -16.76 -20.52
CA THR A 36 -8.47 -17.08 -19.22
C THR A 36 -7.19 -17.90 -19.34
N SER A 37 -7.11 -18.82 -20.30
CA SER A 37 -5.91 -19.63 -20.55
C SER A 37 -4.66 -18.77 -20.87
N MET A 38 -4.82 -17.69 -21.64
CA MET A 38 -3.71 -16.79 -21.98
C MET A 38 -3.29 -15.90 -20.80
N ARG A 39 -4.23 -15.56 -19.90
CA ARG A 39 -3.92 -14.85 -18.66
C ARG A 39 -3.15 -15.71 -17.66
N ASP A 40 -3.30 -17.03 -17.75
CA ASP A 40 -2.73 -17.99 -16.79
C ASP A 40 -1.43 -18.62 -17.28
N SER A 41 -1.14 -18.60 -18.59
CA SER A 41 -0.03 -19.35 -19.22
C SER A 41 1.33 -19.05 -18.60
N SER A 42 1.70 -17.77 -18.49
CA SER A 42 3.01 -17.36 -17.96
C SER A 42 3.19 -17.74 -16.48
N GLY A 43 2.11 -17.73 -15.70
CA GLY A 43 2.13 -18.18 -14.32
C GLY A 43 2.33 -19.70 -14.19
N LEU A 44 1.73 -20.48 -15.09
CA LEU A 44 1.92 -21.93 -15.18
C LEU A 44 3.35 -22.28 -15.60
N ASP A 45 3.86 -21.63 -16.64
CA ASP A 45 5.22 -21.86 -17.15
C ASP A 45 6.28 -21.56 -16.08
N LEU A 46 6.10 -20.47 -15.33
CA LEU A 46 6.99 -20.12 -14.22
C LEU A 46 7.02 -21.21 -13.15
N ILE A 47 5.86 -21.70 -12.71
CA ILE A 47 5.79 -22.74 -11.68
C ILE A 47 6.44 -24.04 -12.17
N ASN A 48 6.15 -24.44 -13.40
CA ASN A 48 6.76 -25.62 -14.02
C ASN A 48 8.28 -25.52 -14.06
N TRP A 49 8.81 -24.34 -14.38
CA TRP A 49 10.25 -24.06 -14.39
C TRP A 49 10.85 -24.04 -12.98
N LEU A 50 10.20 -23.39 -12.01
CA LEU A 50 10.68 -23.26 -10.62
C LEU A 50 10.81 -24.63 -9.93
N LYS A 51 9.81 -25.51 -10.08
CA LYS A 51 9.81 -26.84 -9.44
C LYS A 51 10.98 -27.72 -9.85
N GLN A 52 11.56 -27.47 -11.02
CA GLN A 52 12.71 -28.23 -11.55
C GLN A 52 14.05 -27.74 -11.00
N LYS A 53 14.07 -26.58 -10.31
CA LYS A 53 15.30 -25.99 -9.80
C LYS A 53 15.76 -26.67 -8.51
N PRO A 54 17.07 -26.91 -8.32
CA PRO A 54 17.58 -27.50 -7.08
C PRO A 54 17.25 -26.63 -5.87
N GLN A 55 17.28 -25.31 -6.02
CA GLN A 55 16.93 -24.34 -4.98
C GLN A 55 15.50 -24.53 -4.45
N TRP A 56 14.56 -24.88 -5.34
CA TRP A 56 13.16 -25.12 -4.95
C TRP A 56 13.03 -26.28 -3.97
N LYS A 57 13.86 -27.31 -4.11
CA LYS A 57 13.78 -28.54 -3.30
C LYS A 57 14.17 -28.31 -1.84
N THR A 58 14.91 -27.24 -1.53
CA THR A 58 15.39 -26.93 -0.17
C THR A 58 14.23 -26.66 0.79
N MET A 59 13.29 -25.80 0.41
CA MET A 59 12.13 -25.44 1.24
C MET A 59 10.80 -25.47 0.48
N TRP A 60 10.74 -26.20 -0.64
CA TRP A 60 9.55 -26.34 -1.48
C TRP A 60 8.95 -24.98 -1.91
N GLY A 61 9.81 -23.97 -2.11
CA GLY A 61 9.42 -22.61 -2.50
C GLY A 61 9.04 -21.66 -1.35
N LYS A 62 9.07 -22.10 -0.08
CA LYS A 62 8.73 -21.24 1.08
C LYS A 62 9.74 -20.11 1.33
N ASP A 63 10.97 -20.28 0.87
CA ASP A 63 12.08 -19.33 0.86
C ASP A 63 12.13 -18.46 -0.40
N HIS A 64 11.22 -18.70 -1.36
CA HIS A 64 11.13 -17.92 -2.59
C HIS A 64 10.10 -16.80 -2.44
N PHE A 65 10.44 -15.62 -2.95
CA PHE A 65 9.55 -14.46 -2.92
C PHE A 65 9.54 -13.69 -4.23
N LEU A 66 8.44 -13.00 -4.52
CA LEU A 66 8.29 -12.15 -5.70
C LEU A 66 7.48 -10.89 -5.41
N VAL A 67 7.64 -9.88 -6.26
CA VAL A 67 6.88 -8.62 -6.19
C VAL A 67 5.84 -8.59 -7.30
N SER A 68 4.57 -8.41 -6.94
CA SER A 68 3.47 -8.51 -7.88
C SER A 68 3.19 -7.25 -8.70
N SER A 69 3.57 -6.08 -8.18
CA SER A 69 3.16 -4.74 -8.65
C SER A 69 1.63 -4.49 -8.75
N ARG A 70 0.79 -5.40 -8.24
CA ARG A 70 -0.69 -5.32 -8.23
C ARG A 70 -1.28 -5.91 -6.94
N ILE A 71 -2.57 -5.70 -6.69
CA ILE A 71 -3.23 -6.19 -5.48
C ILE A 71 -3.35 -7.73 -5.50
N ALA A 72 -3.32 -8.37 -4.33
CA ALA A 72 -3.38 -9.84 -4.22
C ALA A 72 -4.61 -10.46 -4.89
N ARG A 73 -5.74 -9.73 -4.90
CA ARG A 73 -6.99 -10.15 -5.54
C ARG A 73 -6.85 -10.42 -7.04
N ASP A 74 -5.97 -9.71 -7.73
CA ASP A 74 -5.81 -9.80 -9.20
C ASP A 74 -5.24 -11.15 -9.64
N PHE A 75 -4.67 -11.93 -8.72
CA PHE A 75 -4.06 -13.22 -8.98
C PHE A 75 -4.86 -14.39 -8.38
N ARG A 76 -6.11 -14.12 -7.98
CA ARG A 76 -7.01 -15.05 -7.28
C ARG A 76 -8.35 -15.20 -7.99
N ARG A 77 -8.34 -15.30 -9.32
CA ARG A 77 -9.53 -15.64 -10.12
C ARG A 77 -9.95 -17.08 -9.86
N LYS A 78 -11.21 -17.29 -9.46
CA LYS A 78 -11.73 -18.61 -9.02
C LYS A 78 -12.38 -19.44 -10.13
N SER A 79 -12.83 -18.81 -11.23
CA SER A 79 -13.53 -19.51 -12.31
C SER A 79 -12.90 -19.21 -13.66
N ASN A 80 -13.09 -20.09 -14.65
CA ASN A 80 -12.55 -19.93 -16.01
C ASN A 80 -13.43 -19.07 -16.94
N ARG A 81 -14.43 -18.36 -16.41
CA ARG A 81 -15.26 -17.44 -17.19
C ARG A 81 -14.42 -16.27 -17.70
N LYS A 82 -14.52 -15.95 -18.99
CA LYS A 82 -13.80 -14.82 -19.64
C LYS A 82 -14.07 -13.47 -18.96
N SER A 83 -15.29 -13.31 -18.42
CA SER A 83 -15.75 -12.12 -17.69
C SER A 83 -15.07 -11.92 -16.35
N ASP A 84 -14.51 -12.98 -15.75
CA ASP A 84 -13.93 -12.90 -14.42
C ASP A 84 -12.57 -12.18 -14.46
N TRP A 85 -12.31 -11.40 -13.42
CA TRP A 85 -11.12 -10.56 -13.32
C TRP A 85 -9.90 -11.35 -12.84
N GLY A 86 -8.74 -11.07 -13.45
CA GLY A 86 -7.44 -11.56 -12.97
C GLY A 86 -6.97 -12.91 -13.52
N SER A 87 -5.89 -13.43 -12.94
CA SER A 87 -5.35 -14.78 -13.21
C SER A 87 -5.60 -15.75 -12.06
N ASN A 88 -5.38 -17.04 -12.30
CA ASN A 88 -5.47 -18.10 -11.28
C ASN A 88 -4.16 -18.34 -10.52
N PHE A 89 -3.12 -17.53 -10.73
CA PHE A 89 -1.74 -17.82 -10.32
C PHE A 89 -1.59 -18.23 -8.85
N ARG A 90 -2.32 -17.59 -7.91
CA ARG A 90 -2.25 -17.92 -6.47
C ARG A 90 -3.04 -19.17 -6.06
N PHE A 91 -3.78 -19.78 -6.98
CA PHE A 91 -4.43 -21.06 -6.77
C PHE A 91 -3.61 -22.24 -7.25
N LEU A 92 -2.52 -22.01 -8.00
CA LEU A 92 -1.54 -23.05 -8.32
C LEU A 92 -0.93 -23.60 -7.01
N PRO A 93 -0.86 -24.93 -6.81
CA PRO A 93 -0.42 -25.52 -5.54
C PRO A 93 0.93 -24.98 -5.06
N GLU A 94 1.91 -24.88 -5.95
CA GLU A 94 3.27 -24.47 -5.65
C GLU A 94 3.39 -22.96 -5.46
N SER A 95 2.57 -22.18 -6.17
CA SER A 95 2.47 -20.75 -5.93
C SER A 95 2.10 -20.48 -4.47
N LYS A 96 1.24 -21.29 -3.84
CA LYS A 96 0.88 -21.10 -2.42
C LYS A 96 2.08 -21.10 -1.46
N ASN A 97 3.19 -21.74 -1.82
CA ASN A 97 4.41 -21.73 -1.01
C ASN A 97 5.20 -20.42 -1.18
N LEU A 98 5.10 -19.78 -2.34
CA LEU A 98 5.74 -18.49 -2.63
C LEU A 98 5.19 -17.37 -1.75
N LEU A 99 6.10 -16.57 -1.23
CA LEU A 99 5.79 -15.28 -0.63
C LEU A 99 5.58 -14.22 -1.72
N MET A 100 4.45 -13.53 -1.71
CA MET A 100 4.15 -12.48 -2.68
C MET A 100 4.08 -11.13 -1.97
N LEU A 101 4.97 -10.21 -2.32
CA LEU A 101 4.89 -8.80 -1.92
C LEU A 101 3.91 -8.08 -2.86
N THR A 102 2.83 -7.55 -2.31
CA THR A 102 1.73 -6.92 -3.05
C THR A 102 1.46 -5.51 -2.53
N ILE A 103 0.87 -4.63 -3.35
CA ILE A 103 0.49 -3.27 -2.88
C ILE A 103 -0.77 -3.28 -1.99
N GLU A 104 -1.56 -4.36 -2.04
CA GLU A 104 -2.66 -4.65 -1.12
C GLU A 104 -2.69 -6.16 -0.90
N SER A 105 -2.73 -6.62 0.35
CA SER A 105 -2.78 -8.05 0.67
C SER A 105 -4.21 -8.59 0.69
N GLY A 106 -4.33 -9.91 0.81
CA GLY A 106 -5.61 -10.57 1.08
C GLY A 106 -5.60 -11.24 2.46
N PRO A 107 -6.66 -11.98 2.82
CA PRO A 107 -6.71 -12.77 4.06
C PRO A 107 -5.70 -13.92 4.14
N TRP A 108 -4.87 -14.14 3.11
CA TRP A 108 -3.91 -15.24 3.05
C TRP A 108 -2.55 -14.85 3.64
N LYS A 109 -1.93 -15.79 4.38
CA LYS A 109 -0.66 -15.57 5.10
C LYS A 109 0.58 -15.41 4.20
N ASN A 110 0.44 -15.61 2.89
CA ASN A 110 1.52 -15.62 1.90
C ASN A 110 1.45 -14.43 0.93
N ASP A 111 0.54 -13.49 1.16
CA ASP A 111 0.51 -12.19 0.47
C ASP A 111 0.84 -11.11 1.52
N ILE A 112 1.96 -10.41 1.37
CA ILE A 112 2.38 -9.35 2.29
C ILE A 112 2.22 -8.01 1.61
N ALA A 113 1.47 -7.11 2.25
CA ALA A 113 1.27 -5.79 1.70
C ALA A 113 2.49 -4.89 1.96
N VAL A 114 2.99 -4.26 0.90
CA VAL A 114 4.03 -3.24 0.92
C VAL A 114 3.42 -1.87 0.53
N PRO A 115 3.96 -0.75 1.04
CA PRO A 115 3.44 0.59 0.74
C PRO A 115 3.32 0.83 -0.76
N TYR A 116 2.26 1.52 -1.18
CA TYR A 116 2.20 2.02 -2.55
C TYR A 116 3.37 3.00 -2.77
N PRO A 117 4.06 2.93 -3.93
CA PRO A 117 5.06 3.94 -4.26
C PRO A 117 4.45 5.35 -4.24
N THR A 118 5.12 6.25 -3.53
CA THR A 118 4.80 7.68 -3.50
C THR A 118 5.59 8.42 -4.59
N SER A 119 5.34 9.71 -4.77
CA SER A 119 6.09 10.54 -5.74
C SER A 119 7.39 11.14 -5.17
N PHE A 120 7.79 10.74 -3.95
CA PHE A 120 9.01 11.23 -3.30
C PHE A 120 10.05 10.11 -3.23
N HIS A 121 11.18 10.33 -3.89
CA HIS A 121 12.27 9.37 -4.03
C HIS A 121 13.58 10.03 -3.60
N PRO A 122 13.85 10.12 -2.28
CA PRO A 122 15.05 10.77 -1.79
C PRO A 122 16.31 10.01 -2.18
N SER A 123 17.39 10.75 -2.38
CA SER A 123 18.72 10.22 -2.68
C SER A 123 19.67 10.25 -1.48
N SER A 124 19.23 10.79 -0.34
CA SER A 124 20.00 10.88 0.92
C SER A 124 19.06 11.02 2.11
N ASP A 125 19.56 10.67 3.30
CA ASP A 125 18.84 10.79 4.57
C ASP A 125 18.55 12.26 4.91
N ASP A 126 19.45 13.17 4.53
CA ASP A 126 19.23 14.62 4.69
C ASP A 126 17.96 15.11 3.98
N GLN A 127 17.64 14.59 2.79
CA GLN A 127 16.40 14.95 2.09
C GLN A 127 15.17 14.43 2.84
N VAL A 128 15.27 13.28 3.49
CA VAL A 128 14.18 12.74 4.34
C VAL A 128 13.99 13.64 5.56
N LEU A 129 15.07 14.01 6.25
CA LEU A 129 15.05 14.88 7.42
C LEU A 129 14.50 16.27 7.08
N GLN A 130 14.96 16.86 5.97
CA GLN A 130 14.44 18.14 5.45
C GLN A 130 12.94 18.04 5.16
N TRP A 131 12.49 16.94 4.54
CA TRP A 131 11.08 16.72 4.26
C TRP A 131 10.24 16.59 5.53
N GLN A 132 10.70 15.81 6.52
CA GLN A 132 10.02 15.70 7.81
C GLN A 132 9.93 17.06 8.53
N ASN A 133 11.02 17.82 8.56
CA ASN A 133 11.04 19.16 9.16
C ASN A 133 10.09 20.13 8.44
N LEU A 134 10.02 20.05 7.11
CA LEU A 134 9.04 20.79 6.33
C LEU A 134 7.61 20.42 6.75
N MET A 135 7.30 19.12 6.91
CA MET A 135 5.96 18.66 7.30
C MET A 135 5.55 19.08 8.71
N ARG A 136 6.51 19.21 9.63
CA ARG A 136 6.29 19.70 11.01
C ARG A 136 5.87 21.16 11.06
N THR A 137 6.38 22.00 10.15
CA THR A 137 6.14 23.45 10.15
C THR A 137 4.99 23.90 9.23
N GLN A 138 4.29 22.98 8.56
CA GLN A 138 3.19 23.33 7.66
C GLN A 138 2.02 23.97 8.39
N ASN A 139 1.54 25.11 7.86
CA ASN A 139 0.24 25.66 8.23
C ASN A 139 -0.89 24.81 7.62
N ARG A 140 -1.83 24.36 8.46
CA ARG A 140 -2.93 23.45 8.08
C ARG A 140 -4.28 24.11 8.34
N PRO A 141 -4.74 25.02 7.47
CA PRO A 141 -5.99 25.76 7.65
C PRO A 141 -7.25 24.89 7.53
N TYR A 142 -7.15 23.71 6.90
CA TYR A 142 -8.29 22.82 6.70
C TYR A 142 -8.29 21.72 7.78
N LEU A 143 -9.43 21.55 8.46
CA LEU A 143 -9.61 20.45 9.41
C LEU A 143 -9.46 19.11 8.69
N PHE A 144 -10.07 18.98 7.51
CA PHE A 144 -9.92 17.76 6.72
C PHE A 144 -9.95 18.02 5.22
N SER A 145 -9.46 17.05 4.45
CA SER A 145 -9.56 17.10 3.00
C SER A 145 -9.88 15.75 2.39
N PHE A 146 -10.39 15.83 1.17
CA PHE A 146 -10.62 14.67 0.33
C PHE A 146 -10.17 14.95 -1.09
N ALA A 147 -9.30 14.09 -1.61
CA ALA A 147 -9.05 13.98 -3.04
C ALA A 147 -9.85 12.79 -3.56
N GLY A 148 -10.86 13.04 -4.38
CA GLY A 148 -11.71 11.98 -4.90
C GLY A 148 -12.87 12.52 -5.72
N ALA A 149 -13.56 11.60 -6.39
CA ALA A 149 -14.72 11.94 -7.18
C ALA A 149 -15.85 10.93 -7.01
N SER A 150 -17.07 11.39 -7.25
CA SER A 150 -18.26 10.54 -7.23
C SER A 150 -18.28 9.65 -8.47
N ARG A 151 -18.52 8.34 -8.27
CA ARG A 151 -18.72 7.41 -9.38
C ARG A 151 -20.20 7.35 -9.72
N THR A 152 -20.53 7.73 -10.95
CA THR A 152 -21.92 7.80 -11.49
C THR A 152 -22.72 6.50 -11.31
N ARG A 153 -22.05 5.33 -11.29
CA ARG A 153 -22.70 4.01 -11.15
C ARG A 153 -23.02 3.57 -9.71
N GLN A 154 -22.61 4.31 -8.66
CA GLN A 154 -22.82 3.88 -7.26
C GLN A 154 -23.60 4.93 -6.44
N LYS A 155 -24.93 4.80 -6.42
CA LYS A 155 -25.84 5.75 -5.76
C LYS A 155 -25.60 5.93 -4.25
N ASN A 156 -25.08 4.90 -3.54
CA ASN A 156 -24.77 4.87 -2.10
C ASN A 156 -23.29 4.57 -1.79
N SER A 157 -22.35 5.21 -2.51
CA SER A 157 -20.92 5.04 -2.20
C SER A 157 -20.47 5.90 -1.02
N THR A 158 -19.57 5.38 -0.18
CA THR A 158 -18.93 6.14 0.90
C THR A 158 -18.28 7.44 0.40
N ARG A 159 -17.75 7.44 -0.82
CA ARG A 159 -17.18 8.65 -1.45
C ARG A 159 -18.21 9.74 -1.67
N LYS A 160 -19.44 9.38 -2.06
CA LYS A 160 -20.51 10.35 -2.27
C LYS A 160 -20.89 11.02 -0.95
N GLU A 161 -21.01 10.26 0.14
CA GLU A 161 -21.26 10.82 1.46
C GLU A 161 -20.10 11.71 1.94
N ILE A 162 -18.84 11.30 1.72
CA ILE A 162 -17.68 12.14 2.03
C ILE A 162 -17.72 13.47 1.28
N ILE A 163 -18.00 13.45 -0.02
CA ILE A 163 -18.11 14.67 -0.84
C ILE A 163 -19.24 15.55 -0.32
N ARG A 164 -20.41 14.96 -0.01
CA ARG A 164 -21.56 15.68 0.55
C ARG A 164 -21.20 16.37 1.87
N HIS A 165 -20.57 15.65 2.80
CA HIS A 165 -20.09 16.20 4.06
C HIS A 165 -19.09 17.32 3.84
N CYS A 166 -18.12 17.12 2.94
CA CYS A 166 -17.09 18.11 2.64
C CYS A 166 -17.70 19.42 2.12
N GLN A 167 -18.65 19.33 1.19
CA GLN A 167 -19.35 20.48 0.63
C GLN A 167 -20.23 21.19 1.68
N SER A 168 -20.80 20.47 2.65
CA SER A 168 -21.63 21.07 3.71
C SER A 168 -20.85 21.61 4.92
N SER A 169 -19.53 21.38 5.00
CA SER A 169 -18.73 21.65 6.21
C SER A 169 -18.20 23.09 6.35
N ASN A 170 -18.88 24.09 5.79
CA ASN A 170 -18.58 25.53 5.95
C ASN A 170 -17.07 25.89 5.99
N LYS A 171 -16.31 25.53 4.95
CA LYS A 171 -14.85 25.74 4.79
C LYS A 171 -13.91 24.90 5.66
N LEU A 172 -14.42 24.05 6.57
CA LEU A 172 -13.57 23.09 7.31
C LEU A 172 -12.93 22.04 6.41
N CYS A 173 -13.60 21.70 5.30
CA CYS A 173 -13.14 20.71 4.35
C CYS A 173 -12.61 21.35 3.06
N LYS A 174 -11.47 20.86 2.57
CA LYS A 174 -11.00 21.12 1.22
C LYS A 174 -11.18 19.90 0.33
N LEU A 175 -11.96 20.07 -0.74
CA LEU A 175 -12.17 19.06 -1.78
C LEU A 175 -11.23 19.29 -2.96
N LEU A 176 -10.55 18.24 -3.41
CA LEU A 176 -9.90 18.16 -4.72
C LEU A 176 -10.71 17.19 -5.58
N ASP A 177 -11.45 17.74 -6.55
CA ASP A 177 -12.34 16.96 -7.41
C ASP A 177 -11.56 16.28 -8.54
N CYS A 178 -11.51 14.95 -8.50
CA CYS A 178 -10.81 14.14 -9.51
C CYS A 178 -11.63 13.89 -10.79
N ASN A 179 -12.89 14.35 -10.88
CA ASN A 179 -13.68 14.27 -12.13
C ASN A 179 -13.36 15.41 -13.11
N SER A 180 -12.55 16.39 -12.69
CA SER A 180 -12.14 17.51 -13.52
C SER A 180 -11.32 17.05 -14.74
N VAL A 181 -11.50 17.75 -15.86
CA VAL A 181 -10.94 17.43 -17.19
C VAL A 181 -9.40 17.31 -17.19
N GLY A 182 -8.73 17.81 -16.14
CA GLY A 182 -7.27 17.78 -15.98
C GLY A 182 -6.68 16.64 -15.17
N HIS A 183 -7.47 15.65 -14.71
CA HIS A 183 -6.96 14.56 -13.85
C HIS A 183 -6.19 15.09 -12.62
N GLU A 184 -6.74 16.11 -11.94
CA GLU A 184 -6.05 16.88 -10.88
C GLU A 184 -5.45 16.02 -9.75
N CYS A 185 -6.01 14.82 -9.52
CA CYS A 185 -5.56 13.91 -8.48
C CYS A 185 -4.38 13.02 -8.92
N ASP A 186 -4.06 12.98 -10.21
CA ASP A 186 -2.87 12.34 -10.75
C ASP A 186 -1.66 13.29 -10.73
N ASP A 187 -1.90 14.60 -10.55
CA ASP A 187 -0.85 15.61 -10.33
C ASP A 187 -0.34 15.52 -8.88
N PRO A 188 0.93 15.10 -8.67
CA PRO A 188 1.48 14.94 -7.34
C PRO A 188 1.58 16.26 -6.58
N LEU A 189 1.81 17.39 -7.25
CA LEU A 189 1.95 18.69 -6.58
C LEU A 189 0.61 19.16 -6.02
N LYS A 190 -0.47 18.98 -6.77
CA LYS A 190 -1.82 19.36 -6.32
C LYS A 190 -2.29 18.50 -5.16
N LEU A 191 -2.08 17.19 -5.26
CA LEU A 191 -2.40 16.26 -4.17
C LEU A 191 -1.59 16.58 -2.91
N MET A 192 -0.28 16.82 -3.06
CA MET A 192 0.58 17.17 -1.93
C MET A 192 0.22 18.52 -1.30
N ASN A 193 -0.11 19.53 -2.11
CA ASN A 193 -0.58 20.83 -1.60
C ASN A 193 -1.87 20.71 -0.80
N LEU A 194 -2.81 19.87 -1.24
CA LEU A 194 -4.03 19.57 -0.50
C LEU A 194 -3.71 18.93 0.86
N PHE A 195 -2.94 17.84 0.86
CA PHE A 195 -2.70 17.07 2.07
C PHE A 195 -1.82 17.81 3.07
N ARG A 196 -0.79 18.54 2.62
CA ARG A 196 0.09 19.30 3.52
C ARG A 196 -0.62 20.48 4.20
N SER A 197 -1.73 20.97 3.63
CA SER A 197 -2.55 22.06 4.18
C SER A 197 -3.75 21.56 5.00
N SER A 198 -3.83 20.25 5.24
CA SER A 198 -4.95 19.61 5.97
C SER A 198 -4.47 18.91 7.24
N ILE A 199 -5.29 18.91 8.29
CA ILE A 199 -5.02 18.15 9.52
C ILE A 199 -5.29 16.66 9.27
N PHE A 200 -6.49 16.34 8.75
CA PHE A 200 -6.94 14.97 8.48
C PHE A 200 -7.16 14.73 6.98
N CYS A 201 -6.80 13.55 6.47
CA CYS A 201 -6.95 13.20 5.06
C CYS A 201 -7.83 11.97 4.90
N LEU A 202 -8.97 12.12 4.22
CA LEU A 202 -9.97 11.07 4.11
C LEU A 202 -9.57 9.99 3.08
N GLN A 203 -9.45 8.74 3.54
CA GLN A 203 -9.01 7.58 2.74
C GLN A 203 -10.08 6.47 2.69
N PRO A 204 -11.24 6.70 2.03
CA PRO A 204 -12.26 5.67 1.87
C PRO A 204 -11.84 4.57 0.89
N PRO A 205 -12.33 3.34 1.04
CA PRO A 205 -12.17 2.29 0.03
C PRO A 205 -12.70 2.67 -1.36
N GLY A 206 -12.23 1.93 -2.37
CA GLY A 206 -12.56 2.10 -3.78
C GLY A 206 -12.91 0.79 -4.47
N ASP A 207 -12.24 0.52 -5.60
CA ASP A 207 -12.26 -0.81 -6.22
C ASP A 207 -11.56 -1.86 -5.34
N SER A 208 -10.61 -1.40 -4.53
CA SER A 208 -9.89 -2.16 -3.51
C SER A 208 -9.93 -1.41 -2.17
N LEU A 209 -9.40 -2.03 -1.10
CA LEU A 209 -9.54 -1.52 0.26
C LEU A 209 -8.64 -0.32 0.55
N THR A 210 -7.42 -0.30 -0.01
CA THR A 210 -6.42 0.74 0.23
C THR A 210 -6.24 1.61 -1.00
N ARG A 211 -5.95 2.89 -0.79
CA ARG A 211 -5.62 3.84 -1.85
C ARG A 211 -4.15 4.19 -1.79
N ARG A 212 -3.53 4.45 -2.95
CA ARG A 212 -2.20 5.07 -3.03
C ARG A 212 -2.12 6.33 -2.17
N SER A 213 -3.17 7.16 -2.21
CA SER A 213 -3.29 8.41 -1.45
C SER A 213 -3.18 8.25 0.06
N THR A 214 -3.35 7.04 0.62
CA THR A 214 -3.04 6.76 2.02
C THR A 214 -1.58 7.08 2.33
N PHE A 215 -0.66 6.61 1.49
CA PHE A 215 0.77 6.82 1.67
C PHE A 215 1.17 8.26 1.32
N ASP A 216 0.50 8.88 0.34
CA ASP A 216 0.68 10.31 0.07
C ASP A 216 0.21 11.19 1.25
N SER A 217 -0.85 10.79 1.98
CA SER A 217 -1.25 11.52 3.19
C SER A 217 -0.22 11.40 4.32
N ILE A 218 0.38 10.22 4.50
CA ILE A 218 1.46 10.02 5.47
C ILE A 218 2.67 10.87 5.08
N LEU A 219 3.07 10.82 3.80
CA LEU A 219 4.14 11.63 3.24
C LEU A 219 3.90 13.14 3.47
N ALA A 220 2.65 13.59 3.47
CA ALA A 220 2.25 14.97 3.70
C ALA A 220 2.14 15.38 5.18
N GLY A 221 2.45 14.48 6.13
CA GLY A 221 2.17 14.69 7.55
C GLY A 221 0.68 14.89 7.87
N CYS A 222 -0.21 14.41 7.00
CA CYS A 222 -1.65 14.51 7.15
C CYS A 222 -2.21 13.23 7.75
N ILE A 223 -2.95 13.33 8.85
CA ILE A 223 -3.42 12.16 9.60
C ILE A 223 -4.46 11.40 8.76
N PRO A 224 -4.19 10.15 8.34
CA PRO A 224 -5.15 9.38 7.55
C PRO A 224 -6.43 9.09 8.35
N VAL A 225 -7.58 9.26 7.69
CA VAL A 225 -8.88 8.84 8.20
C VAL A 225 -9.36 7.66 7.38
N PHE A 226 -9.39 6.48 7.99
CA PHE A 226 -9.80 5.24 7.33
C PHE A 226 -11.28 4.95 7.53
N PHE A 227 -11.89 4.38 6.49
CA PHE A 227 -13.30 3.99 6.50
C PHE A 227 -13.54 2.48 6.52
N HIS A 228 -12.47 1.70 6.51
CA HIS A 228 -12.50 0.25 6.61
C HIS A 228 -11.19 -0.24 7.28
N PRO A 229 -11.24 -1.19 8.24
CA PRO A 229 -10.02 -1.67 8.91
C PRO A 229 -9.02 -2.26 7.92
N GLY A 230 -9.53 -2.94 6.89
CA GLY A 230 -8.71 -3.47 5.81
C GLY A 230 -8.03 -2.43 4.93
N SER A 231 -8.19 -1.12 5.12
CA SER A 231 -7.40 -0.11 4.41
C SER A 231 -5.98 0.05 4.95
N ALA A 232 -5.74 -0.38 6.20
CA ALA A 232 -4.40 -0.35 6.78
C ALA A 232 -4.23 -1.38 7.91
N TYR A 233 -5.16 -1.50 8.85
CA TYR A 233 -4.95 -2.16 10.14
C TYR A 233 -4.70 -3.68 10.05
N THR A 234 -5.21 -4.33 9.00
CA THR A 234 -5.01 -5.76 8.77
C THR A 234 -3.92 -6.06 7.74
N GLN A 235 -3.20 -5.03 7.27
CA GLN A 235 -2.14 -5.14 6.29
C GLN A 235 -1.02 -4.14 6.59
N TYR A 236 0.04 -4.09 5.77
CA TYR A 236 1.22 -3.22 6.02
C TYR A 236 1.86 -3.40 7.41
N LEU A 237 1.74 -4.60 8.00
CA LEU A 237 2.16 -4.88 9.39
C LEU A 237 3.68 -4.75 9.62
N TRP A 238 4.47 -4.73 8.55
CA TRP A 238 5.91 -4.47 8.61
C TRP A 238 6.24 -2.96 8.65
N TYR A 239 5.29 -2.13 8.24
CA TYR A 239 5.51 -0.71 7.96
C TYR A 239 4.80 0.20 8.96
N LEU A 240 3.57 -0.15 9.35
CA LEU A 240 2.72 0.67 10.20
C LEU A 240 2.65 0.14 11.65
N PRO A 241 2.46 1.03 12.65
CA PRO A 241 2.31 0.63 14.05
C PRO A 241 1.07 -0.22 14.28
N LYS A 242 1.15 -1.14 15.25
CA LYS A 242 -0.02 -1.95 15.68
C LYS A 242 -1.10 -1.13 16.39
N ASN A 243 -0.72 -0.05 17.08
CA ASN A 243 -1.68 0.84 17.71
C ASN A 243 -2.14 1.89 16.69
N TYR A 244 -3.25 1.62 16.03
CA TYR A 244 -3.72 2.43 14.91
C TYR A 244 -4.15 3.85 15.30
N SER A 245 -4.60 4.02 16.54
CA SER A 245 -5.00 5.31 17.10
C SER A 245 -3.83 6.29 17.22
N ASN A 246 -2.59 5.81 17.20
CA ASN A 246 -1.42 6.69 17.26
C ASN A 246 -1.17 7.45 15.95
N TYR A 247 -1.70 7.00 14.82
CA TYR A 247 -1.38 7.60 13.52
C TYR A 247 -2.60 7.85 12.63
N SER A 248 -3.79 7.40 13.02
CA SER A 248 -4.98 7.48 12.17
C SER A 248 -6.29 7.57 12.95
N VAL A 249 -7.33 8.09 12.30
CA VAL A 249 -8.70 8.09 12.81
C VAL A 249 -9.54 7.07 12.03
N PHE A 250 -10.41 6.35 12.72
CA PHE A 250 -11.36 5.44 12.08
C PHE A 250 -12.79 6.00 12.10
N ILE A 251 -13.45 5.99 10.93
CA ILE A 251 -14.87 6.31 10.79
C ILE A 251 -15.53 5.18 9.97
N SER A 252 -16.40 4.40 10.58
CA SER A 252 -17.10 3.30 9.88
C SER A 252 -17.81 3.79 8.62
N ALA A 253 -17.45 3.22 7.46
CA ALA A 253 -18.13 3.50 6.19
C ALA A 253 -19.63 3.25 6.26
N ASN A 254 -20.06 2.25 7.03
CA ASN A 254 -21.47 1.91 7.18
C ASN A 254 -22.20 2.93 8.04
N ASP A 255 -21.61 3.37 9.16
CA ASP A 255 -22.23 4.37 10.01
C ASP A 255 -22.32 5.74 9.31
N LEU A 256 -21.31 6.09 8.49
CA LEU A 256 -21.37 7.27 7.65
C LEU A 256 -22.54 7.20 6.65
N LYS A 257 -22.68 6.08 5.93
CA LYS A 257 -23.78 5.86 4.96
C LYS A 257 -25.16 5.85 5.63
N LEU A 258 -25.25 5.40 6.87
CA LEU A 258 -26.48 5.38 7.66
C LEU A 258 -26.78 6.72 8.35
N GLY A 259 -25.91 7.73 8.19
CA GLY A 259 -26.07 9.04 8.84
C GLY A 259 -25.88 9.02 10.36
N LYS A 260 -25.30 7.95 10.91
CA LYS A 260 -25.05 7.80 12.36
C LYS A 260 -23.84 8.60 12.86
N VAL A 261 -22.99 9.05 11.94
CA VAL A 261 -21.79 9.83 12.25
C VAL A 261 -21.60 10.93 11.22
N ARG A 262 -21.19 12.11 11.68
CA ARG A 262 -20.74 13.19 10.81
C ARG A 262 -19.23 13.34 10.93
N ILE A 263 -18.56 13.48 9.78
CA ILE A 263 -17.09 13.48 9.69
C ILE A 263 -16.53 14.66 10.48
N GLU A 264 -17.06 15.84 10.22
CA GLU A 264 -16.68 17.09 10.88
C GLU A 264 -16.82 16.96 12.40
N GLU A 265 -17.99 16.53 12.90
CA GLU A 265 -18.25 16.36 14.34
C GLU A 265 -17.28 15.36 14.96
N LYS A 266 -17.03 14.22 14.30
CA LYS A 266 -16.07 13.24 14.81
C LYS A 266 -14.64 13.80 14.87
N LEU A 267 -14.20 14.54 13.85
CA LEU A 267 -12.83 15.05 13.78
C LEU A 267 -12.58 16.24 14.72
N VAL A 268 -13.59 17.06 15.03
CA VAL A 268 -13.43 18.15 16.02
C VAL A 268 -13.23 17.61 17.44
N THR A 269 -13.70 16.39 17.73
CA THR A 269 -13.53 15.78 19.06
C THR A 269 -12.11 15.34 19.37
N VAL A 270 -11.24 15.24 18.36
CA VAL A 270 -9.82 14.92 18.58
C VAL A 270 -9.12 16.17 19.11
N SER A 271 -8.56 16.08 20.31
CA SER A 271 -7.91 17.23 20.95
C SER A 271 -6.69 17.72 20.16
N LYS A 272 -6.28 18.95 20.39
CA LYS A 272 -5.09 19.53 19.74
C LYS A 272 -3.82 18.73 20.07
N ASP A 273 -3.72 18.22 21.29
CA ASP A 273 -2.56 17.44 21.75
C ASP A 273 -2.55 16.06 21.09
N GLU A 274 -3.70 15.39 20.98
CA GLU A 274 -3.83 14.15 20.21
C GLU A 274 -3.47 14.38 18.74
N VAL A 275 -3.98 15.45 18.12
CA VAL A 275 -3.63 15.82 16.73
C VAL A 275 -2.12 16.04 16.57
N ALA A 276 -1.47 16.73 17.52
CA ALA A 276 -0.03 16.97 17.48
C ALA A 276 0.76 15.65 17.60
N SER A 277 0.38 14.79 18.55
CA SER A 277 0.98 13.47 18.75
C SER A 277 0.80 12.57 17.53
N MET A 278 -0.40 12.52 16.97
CA MET A 278 -0.70 11.70 15.80
C MET A 278 0.08 12.19 14.58
N ARG A 279 0.21 13.52 14.42
CA ARG A 279 0.98 14.10 13.31
C ARG A 279 2.46 13.75 13.43
N GLU A 280 3.05 13.84 14.62
CA GLU A 280 4.46 13.46 14.79
C GLU A 280 4.67 11.98 14.49
N GLU A 281 3.77 11.10 14.93
CA GLU A 281 3.84 9.69 14.56
C GLU A 281 3.73 9.49 13.03
N VAL A 282 2.81 10.18 12.36
CA VAL A 282 2.69 10.13 10.90
C VAL A 282 3.98 10.60 10.20
N ILE A 283 4.61 11.67 10.67
CA ILE A 283 5.87 12.19 10.11
C ILE A 283 7.02 11.21 10.37
N ARG A 284 7.06 10.56 11.53
CA ARG A 284 8.03 9.50 11.87
C ARG A 284 7.89 8.26 10.98
N LEU A 285 6.71 8.01 10.41
CA LEU A 285 6.48 6.89 9.49
C LEU A 285 6.99 7.15 8.05
N ILE A 286 7.30 8.40 7.68
CA ILE A 286 7.70 8.76 6.31
C ILE A 286 8.85 7.89 5.76
N PRO A 287 9.99 7.70 6.46
CA PRO A 287 11.09 6.86 5.97
C PRO A 287 10.64 5.44 5.65
N ARG A 288 9.76 4.86 6.50
CA ARG A 288 9.28 3.49 6.39
C ARG A 288 8.35 3.24 5.20
N ILE A 289 7.82 4.28 4.56
CA ILE A 289 6.83 4.14 3.46
C ILE A 289 7.36 4.59 2.10
N ILE A 290 8.56 5.19 2.06
CA ILE A 290 9.19 5.65 0.83
C ILE A 290 10.24 4.65 0.35
N TYR A 291 10.61 4.77 -0.93
CA TYR A 291 11.61 3.93 -1.57
C TYR A 291 12.74 4.85 -2.03
N GLY A 292 13.85 4.84 -1.29
CA GLY A 292 15.02 5.69 -1.52
C GLY A 292 15.90 5.16 -2.65
N ASP A 293 16.64 6.05 -3.33
CA ASP A 293 17.62 5.64 -4.33
C ASP A 293 18.99 5.38 -3.71
N ARG A 294 19.21 4.12 -3.30
CA ARG A 294 20.52 3.66 -2.80
C ARG A 294 21.65 3.71 -3.84
N ARG A 295 21.40 4.02 -5.12
CA ARG A 295 22.50 4.24 -6.07
C ARG A 295 23.32 5.48 -5.72
N SER A 296 22.71 6.40 -4.97
CA SER A 296 23.17 7.78 -4.76
C SER A 296 23.82 8.04 -3.39
N GLY A 297 24.09 7.00 -2.58
CA GLY A 297 24.77 7.16 -1.30
C GLY A 297 23.87 7.31 -0.08
N LEU A 298 22.67 6.70 -0.07
CA LEU A 298 21.93 6.46 1.17
C LEU A 298 22.74 5.53 2.08
N GLU A 299 23.57 6.11 2.94
CA GLU A 299 24.23 5.44 4.06
C GLU A 299 23.24 5.43 5.22
N SER A 300 22.71 4.25 5.51
CA SER A 300 21.53 4.02 6.35
C SER A 300 21.60 4.65 7.75
N VAL A 301 20.69 5.57 8.05
CA VAL A 301 20.29 5.88 9.43
C VAL A 301 18.88 5.33 9.75
N GLU A 302 17.99 5.18 8.75
CA GLU A 302 16.66 4.56 8.94
C GLU A 302 16.26 3.63 7.77
N ASP A 303 15.66 2.47 8.09
CA ASP A 303 15.22 1.48 7.09
C ASP A 303 14.04 2.00 6.24
N ASP A 304 14.20 2.01 4.92
CA ASP A 304 13.16 2.40 3.98
C ASP A 304 12.15 1.26 3.70
N ALA A 305 11.15 1.50 2.85
CA ALA A 305 10.14 0.50 2.55
C ALA A 305 10.69 -0.76 1.85
N PHE A 306 11.79 -0.65 1.11
CA PHE A 306 12.48 -1.78 0.51
C PHE A 306 13.24 -2.57 1.57
N ASP A 307 13.98 -1.91 2.43
CA ASP A 307 14.80 -2.54 3.47
C ASP A 307 13.92 -3.35 4.43
N LEU A 308 12.83 -2.74 4.91
CA LEU A 308 11.83 -3.41 5.74
C LEU A 308 11.17 -4.60 5.03
N ALA A 309 11.02 -4.54 3.70
CA ALA A 309 10.50 -5.67 2.93
C ALA A 309 11.48 -6.86 2.97
N ILE A 310 12.76 -6.60 2.72
CA ILE A 310 13.80 -7.64 2.71
C ILE A 310 14.00 -8.21 4.11
N GLU A 311 14.05 -7.36 5.14
CA GLU A 311 14.16 -7.80 6.54
C GLU A 311 12.95 -8.68 6.93
N GLY A 312 11.73 -8.27 6.54
CA GLY A 312 10.51 -9.04 6.77
C GLY A 312 10.50 -10.39 6.05
N VAL A 313 11.02 -10.46 4.82
CA VAL A 313 11.19 -11.70 4.08
C VAL A 313 12.16 -12.64 4.82
N LEU A 314 13.34 -12.15 5.19
CA LEU A 314 14.37 -12.95 5.87
C LEU A 314 13.88 -13.47 7.22
N LYS A 315 13.34 -12.59 8.08
CA LYS A 315 12.73 -12.97 9.38
C LYS A 315 11.64 -14.02 9.22
N ARG A 316 10.84 -13.95 8.16
CA ARG A 316 9.83 -14.96 7.88
C ARG A 316 10.45 -16.30 7.52
N VAL A 317 11.46 -16.32 6.63
CA VAL A 317 12.11 -17.57 6.24
C VAL A 317 12.81 -18.23 7.42
N ASP A 318 13.50 -17.45 8.25
CA ASP A 318 14.17 -17.96 9.46
C ASP A 318 13.18 -18.61 10.43
N ARG A 319 12.01 -17.98 10.65
CA ARG A 319 10.94 -18.57 11.46
C ARG A 319 10.43 -19.90 10.89
N LEU A 320 10.32 -20.00 9.56
CA LEU A 320 9.88 -21.24 8.91
C LEU A 320 10.92 -22.35 9.04
N ARG A 321 12.22 -22.02 8.97
CA ARG A 321 13.31 -22.98 9.23
C ARG A 321 13.33 -23.45 10.67
N GLY A 322 13.12 -22.54 11.63
CA GLY A 322 13.07 -22.86 13.05
C GLY A 322 11.80 -23.60 13.50
N SER A 323 10.71 -23.55 12.72
CA SER A 323 9.47 -24.30 13.00
C SER A 323 9.45 -25.72 12.43
N ASP A 324 10.45 -26.08 11.62
CA ASP A 324 10.65 -27.42 11.06
C ASP A 324 11.71 -28.24 11.88
N LEU A 325 12.13 -27.72 13.04
CA LEU A 325 12.99 -28.37 14.07
C LEU A 325 12.16 -28.67 15.33
#